data_AF-A0A7K4B7J8-F1
#
_entry.id   AF-A0A7K4B7J8-F1
#
_cell.length_a   1.000
_cell.length_b   1.000
_cell.length_c   1.000
_cell.angle_alpha   90.00
_cell.angle_beta   90.00
_cell.angle_gamma   90.00
#
_symmetry.space_group_name_H-M   'P 1'
#
loop_
_entity.id
_entity.type
_entity.pdbx_description
1 polymer ?
#
loop_
_entity_poly.entity_id
_entity_poly.type
_entity_poly.pdbx_seq_one_letter_code
_entity_poly.pdbx_strand_id
1 'polypeptide(L)'
;MFTLQKPKSRLICPDSFIRFAVHYGFSYDVCNVRSPHEKGTDEESLGHIRSEAFSERNLFESFTEAQDWLIESLHRINQNHVYRRELPPEEGMVREQEKMKPLPTLEG
;
A
#
# COMPACT_ATOMS: atom_id res chain seq x y z
N MET A 1 -10.54 20.32 13.00
CA MET A 1 -9.26 20.78 13.55
C MET A 1 -8.22 19.74 13.17
N PHE A 2 -7.45 19.95 12.11
CA PHE A 2 -6.42 19.00 11.68
C PHE A 2 -5.22 19.18 12.60
N THR A 3 -5.01 18.21 13.49
CA THR A 3 -3.86 18.22 14.39
C THR A 3 -2.63 17.83 13.56
N LEU A 4 -1.74 18.79 13.29
CA LEU A 4 -0.39 18.47 12.83
C LEU A 4 0.30 17.67 13.95
N GLN A 5 0.37 16.36 13.77
CA GLN A 5 1.08 15.47 14.67
C GLN A 5 2.56 15.92 14.65
N LYS A 6 3.08 16.35 15.81
CA LYS A 6 4.50 16.75 15.92
C LYS A 6 5.37 15.59 15.44
N PRO A 7 6.33 15.80 14.52
CA PRO A 7 7.13 14.72 13.97
C PRO A 7 7.90 14.04 15.11
N LYS A 8 7.70 12.73 15.27
CA LYS A 8 8.56 11.90 16.11
C LYS A 8 9.86 11.66 15.33
N SER A 9 10.97 12.03 15.95
CA SER A 9 12.35 11.88 15.45
C SER A 9 12.74 12.80 14.28
N ARG A 10 14.05 12.99 14.08
CA ARG A 10 14.70 13.95 13.16
C ARG A 10 14.50 13.64 11.66
N LEU A 11 13.39 13.02 11.25
CA LEU A 11 13.09 12.79 9.85
C LEU A 11 12.35 14.01 9.28
N ILE A 12 13.01 14.71 8.37
CA ILE A 12 12.41 15.79 7.59
C ILE A 12 11.76 15.15 6.37
N CYS A 13 10.44 15.22 6.30
CA CYS A 13 9.71 14.84 5.10
C CYS A 13 9.84 15.96 4.05
N PRO A 14 10.04 15.66 2.76
CA PRO A 14 10.10 16.69 1.72
C PRO A 14 8.84 17.56 1.70
N ASP A 15 9.01 18.86 1.46
CA ASP A 15 7.89 19.83 1.38
C ASP A 15 6.81 19.40 0.37
N SER A 16 7.21 18.76 -0.72
CA SER A 16 6.29 18.22 -1.73
C SER A 16 5.35 17.16 -1.15
N PHE A 17 5.85 16.28 -0.28
CA PHE A 17 5.04 15.26 0.38
C PHE A 17 4.11 15.87 1.43
N ILE A 18 4.58 16.87 2.19
CA ILE A 18 3.72 17.59 3.14
C ILE A 18 2.56 18.27 2.41
N ARG A 19 2.84 18.96 1.29
CA ARG A 19 1.81 19.57 0.44
C ARG A 19 0.83 18.54 -0.10
N PHE A 20 1.33 17.38 -0.52
CA PHE A 20 0.50 16.27 -1.00
C PHE A 20 -0.42 15.73 0.12
N ALA A 21 0.10 15.52 1.32
CA ALA A 21 -0.68 15.10 2.49
C ALA A 21 -1.78 16.11 2.85
N VAL A 22 -1.44 17.42 2.83
CA VAL A 22 -2.43 18.50 3.05
C VAL A 22 -3.49 18.52 1.96
N HIS A 23 -3.09 18.39 0.69
CA HIS A 23 -3.99 18.45 -0.45
C HIS A 23 -5.01 17.30 -0.44
N TYR A 24 -4.57 16.07 -0.13
CA TYR A 24 -5.45 14.90 -0.05
C TYR A 24 -6.03 14.66 1.36
N GLY A 25 -5.64 15.45 2.35
CA GLY A 25 -6.19 15.43 3.70
C GLY A 25 -5.88 14.16 4.51
N PHE A 26 -4.74 13.50 4.25
CA PHE A 26 -4.31 12.32 5.01
C PHE A 26 -3.20 12.66 6.00
N SER A 27 -3.16 11.93 7.13
CA SER A 27 -2.06 11.99 8.08
C SER A 27 -0.96 11.00 7.70
N TYR A 28 0.29 11.32 8.03
CA TYR A 28 1.43 10.45 7.78
C TYR A 28 2.24 10.25 9.06
N ASP A 29 2.82 9.05 9.19
CA ASP A 29 3.78 8.71 10.23
C ASP A 29 5.06 8.23 9.55
N VAL A 30 6.21 8.78 9.97
CA VAL A 30 7.52 8.38 9.44
C VAL A 30 8.08 7.23 10.27
N CYS A 31 8.55 6.17 9.60
CA CYS A 31 9.21 5.06 10.27
C CYS A 31 10.52 5.54 10.93
N ASN A 32 10.81 5.00 12.11
CA ASN A 32 12.10 5.27 12.74
C ASN A 32 13.21 4.57 11.95
N VAL A 33 14.28 5.32 11.65
CA VAL A 33 15.47 4.77 11.01
C VAL A 33 16.07 3.69 11.91
N ARG A 34 16.28 2.49 11.35
CA ARG A 34 16.81 1.29 12.04
C ARG A 34 15.84 0.67 13.06
N SER A 35 14.54 0.78 12.83
CA SER A 35 13.52 0.00 13.57
C SER A 35 12.84 -1.03 12.66
N PRO A 36 13.47 -2.17 12.31
CA PRO A 36 12.87 -3.19 11.43
C PRO A 36 11.52 -3.70 11.95
N HIS A 37 11.37 -3.77 13.27
CA HIS A 37 10.13 -4.21 13.92
C HIS A 37 8.90 -3.34 13.58
N GLU A 38 9.08 -2.08 13.18
CA GLU A 38 7.99 -1.19 12.74
C GLU A 38 7.49 -1.52 11.33
N LYS A 39 8.22 -2.36 10.58
CA LYS A 39 7.95 -2.73 9.19
C LYS A 39 7.55 -4.21 9.02
N GLY A 40 7.23 -4.90 10.10
CA GLY A 40 6.96 -6.35 10.07
C GLY A 40 5.83 -6.73 9.11
N THR A 41 4.73 -6.00 9.10
CA THR A 41 3.55 -6.32 8.27
C THR A 41 3.82 -6.17 6.77
N ASP A 42 4.55 -5.13 6.37
CA ASP A 42 4.89 -4.90 4.96
C ASP A 42 5.88 -5.96 4.47
N GLU A 43 6.88 -6.30 5.28
CA GLU A 43 7.87 -7.33 4.95
C GLU A 43 7.23 -8.73 4.86
N GLU A 44 6.30 -9.04 5.76
CA GLU A 44 5.52 -10.28 5.72
C GLU A 44 4.63 -10.35 4.47
N SER A 45 3.94 -9.26 4.13
CA SER A 45 3.10 -9.19 2.94
C SER A 45 3.92 -9.38 1.65
N LEU A 46 5.09 -8.76 1.57
CA LEU A 46 6.01 -8.95 0.44
C LEU A 46 6.57 -10.37 0.39
N GLY A 47 6.85 -10.98 1.54
CA GLY A 47 7.25 -12.38 1.65
C GLY A 47 6.16 -13.32 1.12
N HIS A 48 4.91 -13.08 1.52
CA HIS A 48 3.75 -13.83 1.07
C HIS A 48 3.55 -13.70 -0.44
N ILE A 49 3.50 -12.48 -0.99
CA ILE A 49 3.35 -12.25 -2.44
C ILE A 49 4.46 -12.95 -3.21
N ARG A 50 5.71 -12.86 -2.74
CA ARG A 50 6.85 -13.51 -3.41
C ARG A 50 6.71 -15.03 -3.39
N SER A 51 6.30 -15.60 -2.27
CA SER A 51 6.08 -17.03 -2.13
C SER A 51 4.95 -17.50 -3.07
N GLU A 52 3.81 -16.82 -3.05
CA GLU A 52 2.65 -17.20 -3.87
C GLU A 52 2.88 -17.00 -5.36
N ALA A 53 3.51 -15.89 -5.76
CA ALA A 53 3.69 -15.57 -7.17
C ALA A 53 4.90 -16.29 -7.79
N PHE A 54 6.01 -16.46 -7.05
CA PHE A 54 7.29 -16.85 -7.67
C PHE A 54 7.92 -18.14 -7.12
N SER A 55 7.26 -18.87 -6.24
CA SER A 55 7.77 -20.18 -5.78
C SER A 55 7.75 -21.23 -6.89
N GLU A 56 6.64 -21.34 -7.62
CA GLU A 56 6.45 -22.33 -8.70
C GLU A 56 7.02 -21.86 -10.05
N ARG A 57 7.06 -20.54 -10.27
CA ARG A 57 7.51 -19.93 -11.53
C ARG A 57 8.35 -18.69 -11.30
N ASN A 58 9.62 -18.72 -11.70
CA ASN A 58 10.54 -17.59 -11.54
C ASN A 58 11.42 -17.33 -12.77
N LEU A 59 11.18 -18.03 -13.88
CA LEU A 59 11.84 -17.81 -15.17
C LEU A 59 10.81 -17.33 -16.19
N PHE A 60 11.19 -16.29 -16.93
CA PHE A 60 10.32 -15.60 -17.88
C PHE A 60 11.09 -15.21 -19.15
N GLU A 61 10.35 -15.25 -20.25
CA GLU A 61 10.60 -14.81 -21.62
C GLU A 61 11.17 -13.39 -21.70
N SER A 62 10.50 -12.52 -20.93
CA SER A 62 10.65 -11.08 -20.96
C SER A 62 10.15 -10.45 -19.67
N PHE A 63 10.48 -9.17 -19.48
CA PHE A 63 9.95 -8.39 -18.38
C PHE A 63 8.42 -8.24 -18.44
N THR A 64 7.85 -8.09 -19.63
CA THR A 64 6.40 -8.00 -19.84
C THR A 64 5.70 -9.26 -19.37
N GLU A 65 6.23 -10.44 -19.72
CA GLU A 65 5.64 -11.70 -19.28
C GLU A 65 5.69 -11.85 -17.75
N ALA A 66 6.80 -11.46 -17.11
CA ALA A 66 6.91 -11.46 -15.66
C ALA A 66 5.91 -10.49 -15.00
N GLN A 67 5.65 -9.33 -15.63
CA GLN A 67 4.66 -8.36 -15.17
C GLN A 67 3.24 -8.92 -15.29
N ASP A 68 2.88 -9.51 -16.43
CA ASP A 68 1.56 -10.11 -16.65
C ASP A 68 1.31 -11.25 -15.65
N TRP A 69 2.31 -12.10 -15.43
CA TRP A 69 2.25 -13.16 -14.42
C TRP A 69 2.05 -12.62 -13.00
N LEU A 70 2.75 -11.55 -12.64
CA LEU A 70 2.58 -10.91 -11.34
C LEU A 70 1.18 -10.33 -11.18
N ILE A 71 0.65 -9.66 -12.20
CA ILE A 71 -0.70 -9.09 -12.19
C ILE A 71 -1.73 -10.20 -11.96
N GLU A 72 -1.66 -11.29 -12.71
CA GLU A 72 -2.57 -12.43 -12.54
C GLU A 72 -2.45 -13.04 -11.13
N SER A 73 -1.23 -13.22 -10.63
CA SER A 73 -0.98 -13.74 -9.30
C SER A 73 -1.57 -12.84 -8.21
N LEU A 74 -1.42 -11.52 -8.34
CA LEU A 74 -2.00 -10.54 -7.41
C LEU A 74 -3.54 -10.55 -7.44
N HIS A 75 -4.16 -10.75 -8.61
CA HIS A 75 -5.61 -10.92 -8.68
C HIS A 75 -6.06 -12.14 -7.88
N ARG A 76 -5.41 -13.30 -8.05
CA ARG A 76 -5.72 -14.51 -7.27
C ARG A 76 -5.53 -14.28 -5.77
N ILE A 77 -4.43 -13.64 -5.36
CA ILE A 77 -4.15 -13.34 -3.95
C ILE A 77 -5.24 -12.45 -3.35
N ASN A 78 -5.66 -11.40 -4.07
CA ASN A 78 -6.64 -10.42 -3.57
C ASN A 78 -8.09 -10.95 -3.56
N GLN A 79 -8.37 -12.06 -4.25
CA GLN A 79 -9.64 -12.78 -4.21
C GLN A 79 -9.75 -13.73 -3.02
N ASN A 80 -8.62 -14.08 -2.39
CA ASN A 80 -8.60 -14.97 -1.25
C ASN A 80 -8.98 -14.24 0.04
N HIS A 81 -9.59 -14.98 0.95
CA HIS A 81 -9.94 -14.47 2.27
C HIS A 81 -8.68 -14.29 3.13
N VAL A 82 -8.57 -13.14 3.80
CA VAL A 82 -7.45 -12.85 4.70
C VAL A 82 -7.94 -12.92 6.15
N TYR A 83 -7.14 -13.57 7.00
CA TYR A 83 -7.45 -13.72 8.42
C TYR A 83 -7.79 -12.36 9.07
N ARG A 84 -8.88 -12.35 9.85
CA ARG A 84 -9.47 -11.15 10.52
C ARG A 84 -10.07 -10.09 9.60
N ARG A 85 -10.21 -10.34 8.29
CA ARG A 85 -11.05 -9.51 7.41
C ARG A 85 -12.37 -10.22 7.16
N GLU A 86 -13.45 -9.46 7.00
CA GLU A 86 -14.76 -10.02 6.67
C GLU A 86 -14.85 -10.38 5.18
N LEU A 87 -14.25 -9.55 4.33
CA LEU A 87 -14.27 -9.66 2.88
C LEU A 87 -12.86 -9.92 2.33
N PRO A 88 -12.74 -10.55 1.15
CA PRO A 88 -11.51 -10.55 0.38
C PRO A 88 -11.01 -9.12 0.13
N PRO A 89 -9.68 -8.90 0.03
CA PRO A 89 -9.11 -7.58 -0.25
C PRO A 89 -9.73 -6.87 -1.45
N GLU A 90 -10.00 -7.59 -2.55
CA GLU A 90 -10.61 -7.03 -3.77
C GLU A 90 -12.00 -6.45 -3.49
N GLU A 91 -12.89 -7.21 -2.85
CA GLU A 91 -14.23 -6.76 -2.49
C GLU A 91 -14.23 -5.65 -1.43
N GLY A 92 -13.36 -5.78 -0.43
CA GLY A 92 -13.19 -4.78 0.62
C GLY A 92 -12.80 -3.42 0.03
N MET A 93 -11.85 -3.41 -0.92
CA MET A 93 -11.41 -2.19 -1.60
C MET A 93 -12.54 -1.52 -2.37
N VAL A 94 -13.37 -2.29 -3.10
CA VAL A 94 -14.53 -1.73 -3.83
C VAL A 94 -15.47 -1.00 -2.87
N ARG A 95 -15.79 -1.60 -1.72
CA ARG A 95 -16.66 -0.97 -0.70
C ARG A 95 -16.02 0.24 -0.03
N GLU A 96 -14.70 0.24 0.13
CA GLU A 96 -13.97 1.38 0.69
C GLU A 96 -13.95 2.55 -0.30
N GLN A 97 -13.84 2.28 -1.61
CA GLN A 97 -13.88 3.30 -2.66
C GLN A 97 -15.20 4.08 -2.66
N GLU A 98 -16.33 3.45 -2.33
CA GLU A 98 -17.62 4.14 -2.19
C GLU A 98 -17.60 5.24 -1.10
N LYS A 99 -16.69 5.13 -0.12
CA LYS A 99 -16.52 6.10 0.97
C LYS A 99 -15.45 7.15 0.67
N MET A 100 -14.73 7.01 -0.45
CA MET A 100 -13.70 7.97 -0.82
C MET A 100 -14.34 9.30 -1.20
N LYS A 101 -13.71 10.39 -0.77
CA LYS A 101 -14.08 11.72 -1.22
C LYS A 101 -13.72 11.85 -2.70
N PRO A 102 -14.48 12.64 -3.48
CA PRO A 102 -14.07 12.96 -4.84
C PRO A 102 -12.67 13.56 -4.83
N LEU A 103 -11.89 13.28 -5.88
CA LEU A 103 -10.60 13.92 -6.05
C LEU A 103 -10.79 15.45 -6.02
N PRO A 104 -9.92 16.19 -5.33
CA PRO A 104 -9.97 17.64 -5.37
C PRO A 104 -9.92 18.11 -6.83
N THR A 105 -10.93 18.88 -7.25
CA THR A 105 -10.92 19.55 -8.54
C THR A 105 -9.87 20.66 -8.52
N LEU A 106 -9.22 20.89 -9.66
CA LEU A 106 -8.23 21.98 -9.82
C LEU A 106 -8.84 23.39 -9.68
N GLU A 107 -10.17 23.48 -9.59
CA GLU A 107 -10.88 24.72 -9.35
C GLU A 107 -11.04 24.94 -7.84
N GLY A 108 -10.39 25.99 -7.34
CA GLY A 108 -10.35 26.39 -5.94
C GLY A 108 -11.57 27.17 -5.46
#